data_AF-X1UAP4-F1
#
_entry.id   AF-X1UAP4-F1
#
_cell.length_a   1.000
_cell.length_b   1.000
_cell.length_c   1.000
_cell.angle_alpha   90.00
_cell.angle_beta   90.00
_cell.angle_gamma   90.00
#
_symmetry.space_group_name_H-M   'P 1'
#
loop_
_entity.id
_entity.type
_entity.pdbx_description
1 polymer ?
#
loop_
_entity_poly.entity_id
_entity_poly.type
_entity_poly.pdbx_seq_one_letter_code
_entity_poly.pdbx_strand_id
1 'polypeptide(L)' 'LYKLFSQTAAGRHILVVLVNLGGGTWKIATAREMTGNERQFYNKAIGGK' A
#
# COMPACT_ATOMS: atom_id res chain seq x y z
N LEU A 1 3.34 -12.86 1.06
CA LEU A 1 2.79 -11.67 0.36
C LEU A 1 2.55 -10.58 1.40
N TYR A 2 2.97 -9.36 1.13
CA TYR A 2 2.88 -8.23 2.06
C TYR A 2 2.13 -7.09 1.40
N LYS A 3 1.26 -6.41 2.14
CA LYS A 3 0.51 -5.25 1.66
C LYS A 3 1.13 -3.98 2.24
N LEU A 4 1.48 -3.05 1.36
CA LEU A 4 1.95 -1.72 1.70
C LEU A 4 0.89 -0.71 1.26
N PHE A 5 0.41 0.06 2.24
CA PHE A 5 -0.52 1.16 2.01
C PHE A 5 0.26 2.47 2.06
N SER A 6 0.16 3.30 1.02
CA SER A 6 0.89 4.56 0.96
C SER A 6 0.18 5.60 0.10
N GLN A 7 0.73 6.82 0.12
CA GLN A 7 0.30 7.94 -0.71
C GLN A 7 1.47 8.35 -1.61
N THR A 8 1.22 8.48 -2.90
CA THR A 8 2.19 9.05 -3.84
C THR A 8 2.41 10.53 -3.56
N ALA A 9 3.51 11.11 -4.05
CA ALA A 9 3.76 12.56 -3.93
C ALA A 9 2.64 13.42 -4.55
N ALA A 10 1.89 12.87 -5.51
CA ALA A 10 0.74 13.50 -6.14
C ALA A 10 -0.59 13.31 -5.35
N GLY A 11 -0.56 12.75 -4.14
CA GLY A 11 -1.73 12.56 -3.29
C GLY A 11 -2.59 11.33 -3.59
N ARG A 12 -2.23 10.50 -4.59
CA ARG A 12 -2.96 9.25 -4.89
C ARG A 12 -2.65 8.18 -3.85
N HIS A 13 -3.70 7.56 -3.32
CA HIS A 13 -3.60 6.50 -2.33
C HIS A 13 -3.44 5.17 -3.05
N ILE A 14 -2.32 4.49 -2.84
CA ILE A 14 -1.97 3.26 -3.57
C ILE A 14 -1.77 2.09 -2.63
N LEU A 15 -2.27 0.93 -3.04
CA LEU A 15 -1.97 -0.35 -2.43
C LEU A 15 -0.93 -1.07 -3.28
N VAL A 16 0.19 -1.41 -2.66
CA VAL A 16 1.28 -2.18 -3.27
C VAL A 16 1.35 -3.53 -2.61
N VAL A 17 1.35 -4.60 -3.40
CA VAL A 17 1.57 -5.96 -2.92
C VAL A 17 3.01 -6.35 -3.23
N LEU A 18 3.76 -6.69 -2.18
CA LEU A 18 5.15 -7.13 -2.26
C LEU A 18 5.24 -8.64 -2.03
N VAL A 19 6.07 -9.30 -2.83
CA VAL A 19 6.49 -10.69 -2.65
C VAL A 19 7.91 -10.67 -2.09
N ASN A 20 8.10 -11.34 -0.96
CA ASN A 20 9.44 -11.62 -0.45
C ASN A 20 10.03 -12.77 -1.27
N LEU A 21 11.17 -12.53 -1.92
CA LEU A 21 11.88 -13.53 -2.70
C LEU A 21 13.01 -14.22 -1.90
N GLY A 22 13.20 -13.84 -0.63
CA GLY A 22 14.32 -14.26 0.19
C GLY A 22 15.52 -13.31 0.08
N GLY A 23 16.51 -13.48 0.97
CA GLY A 23 17.76 -12.71 0.93
C GLY A 23 17.60 -11.18 1.05
N GLY A 24 16.52 -10.71 1.68
CA GLY A 24 16.20 -9.27 1.75
C GLY A 24 15.65 -8.67 0.44
N THR A 25 15.40 -9.50 -0.58
CA THR A 25 14.89 -9.04 -1.88
C THR A 25 13.36 -9.08 -1.91
N TRP A 26 12.77 -7.97 -2.36
CA TRP A 26 11.33 -7.79 -2.48
C TRP A 26 10.96 -7.44 -3.91
N LYS A 27 9.92 -8.08 -4.44
CA LYS A 27 9.37 -7.79 -5.77
C LYS A 27 7.96 -7.23 -5.67
N ILE A 28 7.67 -6.19 -6.45
CA ILE A 28 6.32 -5.66 -6.61
C ILE A 28 5.52 -6.66 -7.45
N ALA A 29 4.50 -7.27 -6.85
CA ALA A 29 3.57 -8.14 -7.55
C ALA A 29 2.46 -7.33 -8.24
N THR A 30 1.96 -6.29 -7.56
CA THR A 30 0.97 -5.37 -8.13
C THR A 30 1.01 -4.04 -7.38
N ALA A 31 0.68 -2.96 -8.09
CA ALA A 31 0.41 -1.65 -7.53
C ALA A 31 -0.87 -1.13 -8.19
N ARG A 32 -1.85 -0.74 -7.37
CA ARG A 32 -3.11 -0.17 -7.84
C ARG A 32 -3.59 0.93 -6.91
N GLU A 33 -4.49 1.76 -7.41
CA GLU A 33 -5.19 2.74 -6.56
C GLU A 33 -6.07 2.00 -5.53
N MET A 34 -6.06 2.52 -4.30
CA MET A 34 -6.93 2.02 -3.23
C MET A 34 -8.40 2.25 -3.58
N THR A 35 -9.24 1.29 -3.25
CA THR A 35 -10.70 1.49 -3.21
C THR A 35 -11.08 2.41 -2.04
N GLY A 36 -12.31 2.94 -2.05
CA GLY A 36 -12.82 3.79 -0.97
C GLY A 36 -12.70 3.15 0.42
N ASN A 37 -12.99 1.86 0.54
CA ASN A 37 -12.90 1.12 1.80
C ASN A 37 -11.44 0.96 2.27
N GLU A 38 -10.52 0.65 1.36
CA GLU A 38 -9.09 0.55 1.66
C GLU A 38 -8.51 1.90 2.08
N ARG A 39 -8.96 2.99 1.45
CA ARG A 39 -8.58 4.36 1.83
C ARG A 39 -9.10 4.73 3.22
N GLN A 40 -10.34 4.36 3.55
CA GLN A 40 -10.90 4.60 4.88
C GLN A 40 -10.12 3.84 5.97
N PHE A 41 -9.75 2.59 5.70
CA PHE A 41 -8.92 1.80 6.60
C PHE A 41 -7.53 2.41 6.76
N TYR A 42 -6.90 2.80 5.64
CA TYR A 42 -5.61 3.49 5.66
C TYR A 42 -5.67 4.75 6.52
N ASN A 43 -6.62 5.66 6.28
CA ASN A 43 -6.77 6.89 7.04
C ASN A 43 -6.91 6.64 8.56
N LYS A 44 -7.66 5.60 8.97
CA LYS A 44 -7.74 5.20 10.38
C LYS A 44 -6.39 4.71 10.91
N ALA A 45 -5.67 3.91 10.14
CA ALA A 45 -4.40 3.32 10.55
C ALA A 45 -3.26 4.35 10.66
N ILE A 46 -3.22 5.35 9.77
CA ILE A 46 -2.23 6.44 9.83
C ILE A 46 -2.60 7.56 10.81
N GLY A 47 -3.69 7.39 11.58
CA GLY A 47 -4.10 8.38 12.60
C GLY A 47 -4.66 9.66 12.01
N GLY A 48 -5.25 9.60 10.81
CA GLY A 48 -5.99 10.73 10.25
C GLY A 48 -7.17 11.07 11.15
N LYS A 49 -7.15 12.30 11.69
CA LYS A 49 -8.25 12.92 12.45
C LYS A 49 -9.58 12.81 11.72
#